data_AF-A0AAX2INZ6-F1
#
_entry.id   AF-A0AAX2INZ6-F1
#
_cell.length_a   1.000
_cell.length_b   1.000
_cell.length_c   1.000
_cell.angle_alpha   90.00
_cell.angle_beta   90.00
_cell.angle_gamma   90.00
#
_symmetry.space_group_name_H-M   'P 1'
#
loop_
_entity.id
_entity.type
_entity.pdbx_description
1 polymer ?
#
loop_
_entity_poly.entity_id
_entity_poly.type
_entity_poly.pdbx_seq_one_letter_code
_entity_poly.pdbx_strand_id
1 'polypeptide(L)'
;MKNLFVLFLIFCASFCFAQKEDLRKAIKEESINGALDFSKMVEEKYSSAPFLRFGDTLYNKKDFAILLWGAKVKNLGIESMDEALKLWEEIHNKKLTTPESKALKVGFKTKFE
;
A
#
# COMPACT_ATOMS: atom_id res chain seq x y z
N MET A 1 -27.29 -16.12 28.56
CA MET A 1 -27.18 -15.44 27.25
C MET A 1 -25.97 -14.50 27.13
N LYS A 2 -25.54 -13.81 28.20
CA LYS A 2 -24.38 -12.90 28.18
C LYS A 2 -23.04 -13.58 27.82
N ASN A 3 -22.81 -14.80 28.31
CA ASN A 3 -21.57 -15.55 28.06
C ASN A 3 -21.43 -16.07 26.61
N LEU A 4 -22.55 -16.30 25.91
CA LEU A 4 -22.55 -16.76 24.51
C LEU A 4 -22.19 -15.62 23.54
N PHE A 5 -22.66 -14.40 23.83
CA PHE A 5 -22.28 -13.18 23.09
C PHE A 5 -20.79 -12.85 23.26
N VAL A 6 -20.24 -13.01 24.46
CA VAL A 6 -18.81 -12.78 24.72
C VAL A 6 -17.94 -13.77 23.94
N LEU A 7 -18.32 -15.06 23.92
CA LEU A 7 -17.61 -16.07 23.12
C LEU A 7 -17.66 -15.78 21.61
N PHE A 8 -18.79 -15.31 21.11
CA PHE A 8 -18.93 -14.95 19.69
C PHE A 8 -18.06 -13.74 19.30
N LEU A 9 -18.00 -12.72 20.17
CA LEU A 9 -17.15 -11.54 19.96
C LEU A 9 -15.65 -11.89 19.97
N ILE A 10 -15.23 -12.79 20.86
CA ILE A 10 -13.84 -13.28 20.92
C ILE A 10 -13.48 -14.04 19.64
N PHE A 11 -14.40 -14.88 19.13
CA PHE A 11 -14.16 -15.65 17.90
C PHE A 11 -14.05 -14.75 16.65
N CYS A 12 -14.89 -13.72 16.54
CA CYS A 12 -14.82 -12.75 15.44
C CYS A 12 -13.52 -11.94 15.43
N ALA A 13 -13.05 -11.50 16.60
CA ALA A 13 -11.81 -10.75 16.72
C ALA A 13 -10.58 -11.57 16.26
N SER A 14 -10.52 -12.85 16.64
CA SER A 14 -9.45 -13.77 16.26
C SER A 14 -9.40 -14.04 14.75
N PHE A 15 -10.56 -14.20 14.11
CA PHE A 15 -10.64 -14.43 12.66
C PHE A 15 -10.23 -13.18 11.85
N CYS A 16 -10.70 -12.01 12.27
CA CYS A 16 -10.37 -10.74 11.62
C CYS A 16 -8.87 -10.43 11.72
N PHE A 17 -8.25 -10.74 12.86
CA PHE A 17 -6.81 -10.58 13.04
C PHE A 17 -5.99 -11.48 12.12
N ALA A 18 -6.34 -12.76 12.00
CA ALA A 18 -5.66 -13.71 11.11
C ALA A 18 -5.72 -13.26 9.64
N GLN A 19 -6.90 -12.83 9.18
CA GLN A 19 -7.08 -12.33 7.81
C GLN A 19 -6.23 -11.08 7.53
N LYS A 20 -6.09 -10.19 8.52
CA LYS A 20 -5.25 -8.99 8.39
C LYS A 20 -3.76 -9.33 8.31
N GLU A 21 -3.30 -10.32 9.08
CA GLU A 21 -1.91 -10.77 9.05
C GLU A 21 -1.56 -11.44 7.71
N ASP A 22 -2.45 -12.30 7.20
CA ASP A 22 -2.29 -12.93 5.88
C ASP A 22 -2.21 -11.89 4.75
N LEU A 23 -3.06 -10.85 4.81
CA LEU A 23 -3.01 -9.73 3.86
C LEU A 23 -1.66 -8.99 3.93
N ARG A 24 -1.19 -8.64 5.13
CA ARG A 24 0.09 -7.93 5.30
C ARG A 24 1.25 -8.76 4.79
N LYS A 25 1.25 -10.08 5.05
CA LYS A 25 2.25 -11.01 4.55
C LYS A 25 2.26 -11.05 3.02
N ALA A 26 1.09 -11.21 2.38
CA ALA A 26 0.97 -11.19 0.93
C ALA A 26 1.46 -9.86 0.33
N ILE A 27 1.11 -8.71 0.94
CA ILE A 27 1.61 -7.41 0.48
C ILE A 27 3.14 -7.36 0.56
N LYS A 28 3.76 -7.83 1.64
CA LYS A 28 5.22 -7.84 1.79
C LYS A 28 5.89 -8.69 0.71
N GLU A 29 5.38 -9.90 0.49
CA GLU A 29 5.91 -10.84 -0.51
C GLU A 29 5.81 -10.26 -1.93
N GLU A 30 4.67 -9.64 -2.27
CA GLU A 30 4.42 -9.12 -3.62
C GLU A 30 5.06 -7.75 -3.89
N SER A 31 5.51 -7.02 -2.85
CA SER A 31 6.05 -5.65 -3.00
C SER A 31 7.48 -5.58 -3.51
N ILE A 32 8.21 -6.70 -3.50
CA ILE A 32 9.59 -6.79 -3.99
C ILE A 32 9.66 -7.87 -5.07
N ASN A 33 9.91 -7.47 -6.32
CA ASN A 33 9.90 -8.35 -7.51
C ASN A 33 8.56 -9.08 -7.78
N GLY A 34 7.48 -8.74 -7.07
CA GLY A 34 6.15 -9.32 -7.26
C GLY A 34 5.18 -8.37 -7.96
N ALA A 35 3.88 -8.68 -7.89
CA ALA A 35 2.82 -7.94 -8.56
C ALA A 35 2.56 -6.54 -7.98
N LEU A 36 3.07 -6.24 -6.78
CA LEU A 36 3.03 -4.91 -6.17
C LEU A 36 4.34 -4.14 -6.37
N ASP A 37 5.36 -4.72 -7.01
CA ASP A 37 6.55 -3.99 -7.40
C ASP A 37 6.32 -3.20 -8.70
N PHE A 38 5.84 -1.98 -8.55
CA PHE A 38 5.55 -1.09 -9.69
C PHE A 38 6.79 -0.46 -10.31
N SER A 39 7.99 -0.63 -9.74
CA SER A 39 9.20 0.06 -10.21
C SER A 39 9.54 -0.32 -11.66
N LYS A 40 9.60 -1.63 -11.93
CA LYS A 40 9.89 -2.18 -13.26
C LYS A 40 8.83 -1.78 -14.29
N MET A 41 7.55 -1.90 -13.93
CA MET A 41 6.45 -1.53 -14.81
C MET A 41 6.51 -0.04 -15.20
N VAL A 42 6.79 0.84 -14.24
CA VAL A 42 6.91 2.28 -14.51
C VAL A 42 8.12 2.57 -15.41
N GLU A 43 9.27 1.92 -15.16
CA GLU A 43 10.45 2.09 -16.00
C GLU A 43 10.23 1.63 -17.44
N GLU A 44 9.57 0.49 -17.65
CA GLU A 44 9.29 -0.05 -18.98
C GLU A 44 8.25 0.78 -19.73
N LYS A 45 7.11 1.05 -19.09
CA LYS A 45 5.98 1.75 -19.72
C LYS A 45 6.26 3.22 -20.01
N TYR A 46 7.11 3.86 -19.21
CA TYR A 46 7.39 5.29 -19.29
C TYR A 46 8.89 5.57 -19.46
N SER A 47 9.60 4.66 -20.14
CA SER A 47 11.06 4.71 -20.32
C SER A 47 11.57 6.06 -20.80
N SER A 48 10.89 6.68 -21.77
CA SER A 48 11.26 7.96 -22.39
C SER A 48 10.80 9.21 -21.62
N ALA A 49 9.96 9.06 -20.60
CA ALA A 49 9.41 10.19 -19.84
C ALA A 49 10.25 10.47 -18.59
N PRO A 50 10.86 11.67 -18.44
CA PRO A 50 11.61 12.02 -17.24
C PRO A 50 10.71 12.21 -16.01
N PHE A 51 9.46 12.64 -16.24
CA PHE A 51 8.45 12.84 -15.20
C PHE A 51 7.08 12.37 -15.67
N LEU A 52 6.26 11.96 -14.71
CA LEU A 52 4.90 11.50 -14.90
C LEU A 52 3.93 12.48 -14.25
N ARG A 53 2.92 12.90 -15.02
CA ARG A 53 1.86 13.77 -14.50
C ARG A 53 0.75 12.92 -13.88
N PHE A 54 0.37 13.28 -12.66
CA PHE A 54 -0.84 12.77 -12.01
C PHE A 54 -1.56 13.92 -11.33
N GLY A 55 -2.77 14.25 -11.83
CA GLY A 55 -3.42 15.53 -11.53
C GLY A 55 -2.53 16.71 -11.91
N ASP A 56 -2.34 17.63 -10.98
CA ASP A 56 -1.51 18.83 -11.15
C ASP A 56 -0.05 18.64 -10.72
N THR A 57 0.34 17.44 -10.28
CA THR A 57 1.69 17.16 -9.78
C THR A 57 2.50 16.33 -10.78
N LEU A 58 3.78 16.67 -10.93
CA LEU A 58 4.78 15.86 -11.65
C LEU A 58 5.58 15.01 -10.67
N TYR A 59 5.69 13.72 -10.95
CA TYR A 59 6.42 12.75 -10.16
C TYR A 59 7.61 12.22 -10.97
N ASN A 60 8.73 11.98 -10.31
CA ASN A 60 9.74 11.09 -10.90
C ASN A 60 9.20 9.64 -10.89
N LYS A 61 9.84 8.74 -11.63
CA LYS A 61 9.40 7.35 -11.78
C LYS A 61 9.27 6.59 -10.46
N LYS A 62 10.24 6.77 -9.55
CA LYS A 62 10.22 6.14 -8.22
C LYS A 62 9.02 6.59 -7.40
N ASP A 63 8.79 7.89 -7.30
CA ASP A 63 7.67 8.44 -6.53
C ASP A 63 6.33 8.03 -7.15
N PHE A 64 6.26 7.95 -8.48
CA PHE A 64 5.07 7.46 -9.17
C PHE A 64 4.80 5.97 -8.89
N ALA A 65 5.83 5.12 -8.84
CA ALA A 65 5.67 3.72 -8.43
C ALA A 65 5.13 3.61 -6.98
N ILE A 66 5.60 4.45 -6.07
CA ILE A 66 5.10 4.52 -4.68
C ILE A 66 3.64 4.99 -4.63
N LEU A 67 3.25 5.93 -5.49
CA LEU A 67 1.85 6.35 -5.63
C LEU A 67 0.96 5.17 -6.05
N LEU A 68 1.36 4.43 -7.08
CA LEU A 68 0.62 3.26 -7.54
C LEU A 68 0.51 2.19 -6.45
N TRP A 69 1.62 1.94 -5.73
CA TRP A 69 1.63 1.04 -4.59
C TRP A 69 0.63 1.45 -3.50
N GLY A 70 0.66 2.72 -3.08
CA GLY A 70 -0.22 3.26 -2.05
C GLY A 70 -1.70 3.07 -2.39
N ALA A 71 -2.05 3.25 -3.65
CA ALA A 71 -3.40 3.04 -4.12
C ALA A 71 -3.81 1.57 -4.16
N LYS A 72 -2.90 0.71 -4.63
CA LYS A 72 -3.16 -0.73 -4.71
C LYS A 72 -3.36 -1.34 -3.33
N VAL A 73 -2.53 -0.99 -2.34
CA VAL A 73 -2.69 -1.52 -0.97
C VAL A 73 -3.95 -1.01 -0.29
N LYS A 74 -4.42 0.21 -0.60
CA LYS A 74 -5.73 0.68 -0.16
C LYS A 74 -6.84 -0.22 -0.71
N ASN A 75 -6.80 -0.52 -2.01
CA ASN A 75 -7.77 -1.39 -2.66
C ASN A 75 -7.72 -2.84 -2.16
N LEU A 76 -6.56 -3.30 -1.67
CA LEU A 76 -6.39 -4.63 -1.06
C LEU A 76 -6.90 -4.71 0.38
N GLY A 77 -7.24 -3.60 1.02
CA GLY A 77 -7.85 -3.58 2.35
C GLY A 77 -7.01 -2.94 3.46
N ILE A 78 -5.88 -2.29 3.15
CA ILE A 78 -5.20 -1.45 4.15
C ILE A 78 -6.08 -0.25 4.49
N GLU A 79 -6.50 -0.15 5.74
CA GLU A 79 -7.57 0.76 6.13
C GLU A 79 -7.07 2.18 6.38
N SER A 80 -5.86 2.32 6.94
CA SER A 80 -5.31 3.60 7.38
C SER A 80 -4.03 4.01 6.64
N MET A 81 -3.84 5.32 6.48
CA MET A 81 -2.64 5.90 5.88
C MET A 81 -1.39 5.56 6.67
N ASP A 82 -1.47 5.63 8.01
CA ASP A 82 -0.33 5.37 8.89
C ASP A 82 0.12 3.91 8.81
N GLU A 83 -0.83 2.99 8.62
CA GLU A 83 -0.53 1.58 8.37
C GLU A 83 0.22 1.40 7.04
N ALA A 84 -0.25 2.03 5.97
CA ALA A 84 0.40 1.95 4.66
C ALA A 84 1.82 2.54 4.68
N LEU A 85 2.02 3.69 5.34
CA LEU A 85 3.34 4.31 5.52
C LEU A 85 4.29 3.36 6.27
N LYS A 86 3.87 2.85 7.43
CA LYS A 86 4.70 1.93 8.23
C LYS A 86 5.02 0.64 7.47
N LEU A 87 4.04 0.07 6.78
CA LEU A 87 4.22 -1.16 6.02
C LEU A 87 5.21 -0.97 4.87
N TRP A 88 5.12 0.15 4.14
CA TRP A 88 6.07 0.45 3.07
C TRP A 88 7.50 0.59 3.62
N GLU A 89 7.69 1.32 4.72
CA GLU A 89 9.00 1.51 5.35
C GLU A 89 9.58 0.22 5.90
N GLU A 90 8.73 -0.67 6.43
CA GLU A 90 9.09 -2.00 6.90
C GLU A 90 9.59 -2.88 5.75
N ILE A 91 8.87 -2.92 4.63
CA ILE A 91 9.23 -3.70 3.43
C ILE A 91 10.59 -3.26 2.86
N HIS A 92 10.82 -1.95 2.78
CA HIS A 92 12.01 -1.39 2.14
C HIS A 92 13.15 -1.12 3.14
N ASN A 93 12.95 -1.42 4.43
CA ASN A 93 13.88 -1.16 5.52
C ASN A 93 14.46 0.28 5.50
N LYS A 94 13.61 1.26 5.16
CA LYS A 94 14.01 2.66 4.98
C LYS A 94 12.84 3.60 5.26
N LYS A 95 13.13 4.77 5.83
CA LYS A 95 12.16 5.86 5.98
C LYS A 95 11.86 6.56 4.65
N LEU A 96 10.58 6.83 4.43
CA LEU A 96 10.13 7.63 3.30
C LEU A 96 10.62 9.07 3.47
N THR A 97 11.20 9.60 2.40
CA THR A 97 11.45 11.04 2.27
C THR A 97 10.14 11.81 2.14
N THR A 98 10.19 13.14 2.28
CA THR A 98 9.00 13.98 2.15
C THR A 98 8.28 13.83 0.79
N PRO A 99 8.97 13.81 -0.37
CA PRO A 99 8.33 13.55 -1.66
C PRO A 99 7.69 12.17 -1.76
N GLU A 100 8.40 11.12 -1.34
CA GLU A 100 7.91 9.73 -1.40
C GLU A 100 6.66 9.55 -0.50
N SER A 101 6.68 10.11 0.72
CA SER A 101 5.52 10.10 1.62
C SER A 101 4.32 10.84 1.03
N LYS A 102 4.53 11.97 0.34
CA LYS A 102 3.46 12.69 -0.37
C LYS A 102 2.89 11.84 -1.50
N ALA A 103 3.73 11.17 -2.27
CA ALA A 103 3.29 10.29 -3.35
C ALA A 103 2.44 9.12 -2.85
N LEU A 104 2.89 8.44 -1.78
CA LEU A 104 2.12 7.38 -1.12
C LEU A 104 0.76 7.90 -0.65
N LYS A 105 0.74 9.08 0.00
CA LYS A 105 -0.49 9.71 0.50
C LYS A 105 -1.48 10.05 -0.61
N VAL A 106 -1.00 10.52 -1.75
CA VAL A 106 -1.86 10.80 -2.91
C VAL A 106 -2.42 9.49 -3.46
N GLY A 107 -1.57 8.49 -3.67
CA GLY A 107 -1.97 7.17 -4.13
C GLY A 107 -3.05 6.54 -3.25
N PHE A 108 -2.81 6.48 -1.94
CA PHE A 108 -3.72 5.87 -0.98
C PHE A 108 -5.08 6.59 -0.85
N LYS A 109 -5.14 7.89 -1.17
CA LYS A 109 -6.40 8.65 -1.23
C LYS A 109 -7.11 8.54 -2.59
N THR A 110 -6.40 8.11 -3.62
CA THR A 110 -6.94 7.98 -4.96
C THR A 110 -7.80 6.72 -5.05
N LYS A 111 -9.01 6.86 -5.56
CA LYS A 111 -9.77 5.74 -6.08
C LYS A 111 -9.38 5.57 -7.54
N PHE A 112 -8.64 4.53 -7.87
CA PHE A 112 -8.46 4.14 -9.26
C PHE A 112 -9.75 3.41 -9.67
N GLU A 113 -10.50 4.03 -10.57
CA GLU A 113 -11.66 3.42 -11.24
C GLU A 113 -11.24 2.30 -12.19
#